data_AF-A0A2T9XSG4-F1
#
_entry.id   AF-A0A2T9XSG4-F1
#
_cell.length_a   1.000
_cell.length_b   1.000
_cell.length_c   1.000
_cell.angle_alpha   90.00
_cell.angle_beta   90.00
_cell.angle_gamma   90.00
#
_symmetry.space_group_name_H-M   'P 1'
#
loop_
_entity.id
_entity.type
_entity.pdbx_description
1 polymer ?
#
loop_
_entity_poly.entity_id
_entity_poly.type
_entity_poly.pdbx_seq_one_letter_code
_entity_poly.pdbx_strand_id
1 'polypeptide(L)'
;MEVGAVCPRLRPVDLESLVDQQRQKTAETWSVLLDHGLREGSPLDVETFFFADDEAAAVSLVEALAAEGTTATTESFQAKAGLFRKKTVWAVQADSALPVASLAVLADLTEAMVRQAARAGAVYDGWGAQIPES
;
A
#
# COMPACT_ATOMS: atom_id res chain seq x y z
N MET A 1 11.02 -10.09 19.19
CA MET A 1 11.96 -9.38 18.32
C MET A 1 11.18 -8.21 17.76
N GLU A 2 11.25 -7.03 18.38
CA GLU A 2 10.47 -5.85 17.95
C GLU A 2 11.14 -5.23 16.73
N VAL A 3 10.52 -5.41 15.57
CA VAL A 3 10.91 -4.72 14.33
C VAL A 3 10.45 -3.27 14.50
N GLY A 4 11.35 -2.40 14.95
CA GLY A 4 11.03 -0.99 15.09
C GLY A 4 10.78 -0.38 13.72
N ALA A 5 9.52 -0.08 13.40
CA ALA A 5 9.13 0.58 12.15
C ALA A 5 9.92 1.89 12.00
N VAL A 6 10.79 1.92 11.00
CA VAL A 6 11.54 3.12 10.62
C VAL A 6 10.63 3.91 9.70
N CYS A 7 10.23 5.10 10.13
CA CYS A 7 9.43 5.97 9.29
C CYS A 7 10.22 6.32 8.01
N PRO A 8 9.70 6.02 6.80
CA PRO A 8 10.35 6.45 5.57
C PRO A 8 10.46 7.98 5.57
N ARG A 9 11.63 8.52 5.22
CA ARG A 9 11.74 9.97 4.98
C ARG A 9 10.94 10.28 3.73
N LEU A 10 9.94 11.16 3.85
CA LEU A 10 9.26 11.82 2.74
C LEU A 10 10.27 12.70 1.98
N ARG A 11 11.11 12.10 1.13
CA ARG A 11 11.84 12.85 0.12
C ARG A 11 10.90 13.10 -1.05
N PRO A 12 11.00 14.23 -1.77
CA PRO A 12 10.37 14.36 -3.07
C PRO A 12 11.03 13.34 -3.99
N VAL A 13 10.43 12.15 -4.06
CA VAL A 13 10.72 11.14 -5.07
C VAL A 13 9.88 11.51 -6.27
N ASP A 14 10.48 11.46 -7.46
CA ASP A 14 9.73 11.59 -8.70
C ASP A 14 8.61 10.53 -8.72
N LEU A 15 7.36 10.98 -8.88
CA LEU A 15 6.19 10.12 -8.79
C LEU A 15 6.25 9.00 -9.82
N GLU A 16 6.72 9.30 -11.03
CA GLU A 16 6.83 8.29 -12.08
C GLU A 16 7.91 7.25 -11.75
N SER A 17 9.06 7.68 -11.23
CA SER A 17 10.07 6.76 -10.70
C SER A 17 9.54 5.86 -9.57
N LEU A 18 8.66 6.37 -8.71
CA LEU A 18 8.02 5.57 -7.66
C LEU A 18 7.02 4.57 -8.26
N VAL A 19 6.20 5.00 -9.21
CA VAL A 19 5.25 4.12 -9.93
C VAL A 19 6.00 2.99 -10.63
N ASP A 20 7.08 3.30 -11.34
CA ASP A 20 7.90 2.30 -12.03
C ASP A 20 8.54 1.30 -11.05
N GLN A 21 9.05 1.78 -9.91
CA GLN A 21 9.57 0.91 -8.86
C GLN A 21 8.49 -0.04 -8.33
N GLN A 22 7.28 0.48 -8.08
CA GLN A 22 6.19 -0.33 -7.51
C GLN A 22 5.64 -1.31 -8.55
N ARG A 23 5.58 -0.95 -9.83
CA ARG A 23 5.25 -1.89 -10.91
C ARG A 23 6.24 -3.05 -11.00
N GLN A 24 7.54 -2.77 -10.87
CA GLN A 24 8.57 -3.81 -10.85
C GLN A 24 8.38 -4.76 -9.65
N LYS A 25 8.19 -4.22 -8.45
CA LYS A 25 7.89 -5.04 -7.25
C LYS A 25 6.61 -5.86 -7.42
N THR A 26 5.57 -5.28 -8.00
CA THR A 26 4.32 -5.97 -8.29
C THR A 26 4.53 -7.15 -9.24
N ALA A 27 5.37 -7.00 -10.27
CA ALA A 27 5.72 -8.11 -11.16
C ALA A 27 6.48 -9.24 -10.45
N GLU A 28 7.41 -8.89 -9.56
CA GLU A 28 8.16 -9.86 -8.74
C GLU A 28 7.23 -10.62 -7.80
N THR A 29 6.39 -9.91 -7.04
CA THR A 29 5.41 -10.52 -6.12
C THR A 29 4.39 -11.38 -6.88
N TRP A 30 3.93 -10.93 -8.05
CA TRP A 30 3.01 -11.70 -8.89
C TRP A 30 3.62 -13.05 -9.29
N SER A 31 4.89 -13.07 -9.72
CA SER A 31 5.58 -14.32 -10.04
C SER A 31 5.62 -15.28 -8.84
N VAL A 32 5.90 -14.75 -7.65
CA VAL A 32 5.90 -15.55 -6.42
C VAL A 32 4.51 -16.09 -6.11
N LEU A 33 3.46 -15.29 -6.25
CA LEU A 33 2.09 -15.77 -6.01
C LEU A 33 1.70 -16.91 -6.95
N LEU A 34 2.08 -16.84 -8.23
CA LEU A 34 1.86 -17.92 -9.19
C LEU A 34 2.61 -19.20 -8.78
N ASP A 35 3.88 -19.08 -8.38
CA ASP A 35 4.68 -20.21 -7.90
C ASP A 35 4.08 -20.86 -6.64
N HIS A 36 3.37 -20.08 -5.83
CA HIS A 36 2.69 -20.52 -4.61
C HIS A 36 1.22 -20.92 -4.83
N GLY A 37 0.76 -21.03 -6.08
CA GLY A 37 -0.52 -21.65 -6.43
C GLY A 37 -1.65 -20.69 -6.77
N LEU A 38 -1.40 -19.37 -6.82
CA LEU A 38 -2.34 -18.43 -7.44
C LEU A 38 -2.57 -18.82 -8.90
N ARG A 39 -3.82 -18.72 -9.37
CA ARG A 39 -4.16 -18.92 -10.77
C ARG A 39 -4.53 -17.60 -11.38
N GLU A 40 -3.93 -17.26 -12.51
CA GLU A 40 -4.38 -16.09 -13.27
C GLU A 40 -5.87 -16.23 -13.61
N GLY A 41 -6.60 -15.13 -13.41
CA GLY A 41 -8.04 -15.05 -13.55
C GLY A 41 -8.85 -15.51 -12.34
N SER A 42 -8.23 -16.03 -11.28
CA SER A 42 -8.93 -16.31 -10.03
C SER A 42 -9.22 -15.02 -9.25
N PRO A 43 -10.23 -15.03 -8.37
CA PRO A 43 -10.38 -13.96 -7.39
C PRO A 43 -9.13 -13.84 -6.50
N LEU A 44 -8.82 -12.61 -6.08
CA LEU A 44 -7.72 -12.31 -5.17
C LEU A 44 -8.11 -11.10 -4.29
N ASP A 45 -8.01 -11.27 -2.98
CA ASP A 45 -8.13 -10.15 -2.04
C ASP A 45 -6.75 -9.53 -1.80
N VAL A 46 -6.67 -8.21 -1.97
CA VAL A 46 -5.45 -7.43 -1.90
C VAL A 46 -5.57 -6.41 -0.78
N GLU A 47 -4.60 -6.44 0.13
CA GLU A 47 -4.46 -5.48 1.22
C GLU A 47 -3.35 -4.50 0.83
N THR A 48 -3.61 -3.20 0.95
CA THR A 48 -2.69 -2.12 0.58
C THR A 48 -2.34 -1.28 1.79
N PHE A 49 -1.08 -0.90 1.90
CA PHE A 49 -0.53 -0.25 3.09
C PHE A 49 0.07 1.11 2.76
N PHE A 50 -0.18 2.08 3.64
CA PHE A 50 0.31 3.44 3.48
C PHE A 50 0.77 4.03 4.81
N PHE A 51 1.62 5.05 4.72
CA PHE A 51 2.01 5.89 5.85
C PHE A 51 1.72 7.36 5.59
N ALA A 52 1.27 8.09 6.62
CA ALA A 52 1.15 9.54 6.61
C ALA A 52 1.82 10.16 7.85
N ASP A 53 2.43 11.32 7.67
CA ASP A 53 3.11 12.04 8.76
C ASP A 53 2.14 12.82 9.66
N ASP A 54 0.90 13.02 9.22
CA ASP A 54 -0.17 13.68 9.98
C ASP A 54 -1.55 13.06 9.71
N GLU A 55 -2.49 13.39 10.60
CA GLU A 55 -3.85 12.84 10.60
C GLU A 55 -4.65 13.29 9.39
N ALA A 56 -4.45 14.52 8.93
CA ALA A 56 -5.22 15.08 7.83
C ALA A 56 -4.93 14.36 6.51
N ALA A 57 -3.65 14.04 6.25
CA ALA A 57 -3.25 13.24 5.11
C ALA A 57 -3.82 11.80 5.19
N ALA A 58 -3.80 11.19 6.38
CA ALA A 58 -4.35 9.85 6.58
C ALA A 58 -5.87 9.80 6.34
N VAL A 59 -6.62 10.73 6.94
CA VAL A 59 -8.07 10.86 6.78
C VAL A 59 -8.42 11.17 5.32
N SER A 60 -7.71 12.11 4.69
CA SER A 60 -7.93 12.44 3.28
C SER A 60 -7.73 11.24 2.36
N LEU A 61 -6.77 10.36 2.66
CA LEU A 61 -6.56 9.13 1.90
C LEU A 61 -7.71 8.13 2.10
N VAL A 62 -8.14 7.91 3.35
CA VAL A 62 -9.29 7.04 3.67
C VAL A 62 -10.55 7.50 2.93
N GLU A 63 -10.84 8.80 2.92
CA GLU A 63 -11.99 9.36 2.21
C GLU A 63 -11.89 9.17 0.69
N ALA A 64 -10.71 9.37 0.11
CA ALA A 64 -10.48 9.17 -1.32
C ALA A 64 -10.66 7.70 -1.73
N LEU A 65 -10.13 6.76 -0.94
CA LEU A 65 -10.28 5.32 -1.14
C LEU A 65 -11.75 4.89 -1.04
N ALA A 66 -12.46 5.38 -0.01
CA ALA A 66 -13.87 5.09 0.18
C ALA A 66 -14.74 5.61 -0.98
N ALA A 67 -14.42 6.79 -1.54
CA ALA A 67 -15.13 7.34 -2.69
C ALA A 67 -14.97 6.48 -3.97
N GLU A 68 -13.89 5.71 -4.07
CA GLU A 68 -13.65 4.75 -5.15
C GLU A 68 -14.15 3.33 -4.83
N GLY A 69 -14.85 3.15 -3.70
CA GLY A 69 -15.44 1.88 -3.29
C GLY A 69 -14.47 0.92 -2.59
N THR A 70 -13.30 1.40 -2.16
CA THR A 70 -12.33 0.63 -1.38
C THR A 70 -12.62 0.79 0.12
N THR A 71 -12.60 -0.31 0.87
CA THR A 71 -12.70 -0.23 2.34
C THR A 71 -11.33 0.19 2.88
N ALA A 72 -11.26 1.25 3.67
CA ALA A 72 -10.01 1.74 4.24
C ALA A 72 -10.16 2.10 5.72
N THR A 73 -9.11 1.87 6.50
CA THR A 73 -9.02 2.23 7.91
C THR A 73 -7.71 2.93 8.20
N THR A 74 -7.66 3.72 9.28
CA THR A 74 -6.44 4.38 9.71
C THR A 74 -6.24 4.27 11.21
N GLU A 75 -4.98 4.11 11.62
CA GLU A 75 -4.56 4.10 13.01
C GLU A 75 -3.28 4.92 13.20
N SER A 76 -3.10 5.48 14.39
CA SER A 76 -1.87 6.21 14.73
C SER A 76 -0.97 5.38 15.63
N PHE A 77 0.34 5.52 15.44
CA PHE A 77 1.35 4.89 16.28
C PHE A 77 2.56 5.79 16.51
N GLN A 78 3.36 5.47 17.52
CA GLN A 78 4.59 6.22 17.85
C GLN A 78 5.80 5.60 17.15
N ALA A 79 6.27 6.23 16.08
CA ALA A 79 7.48 5.82 15.37
C ALA A 79 8.73 6.47 15.96
N LYS A 80 9.88 5.80 15.85
CA LYS A 80 11.17 6.38 16.25
C LYS A 80 11.59 7.46 15.22
N ALA A 81 11.90 8.65 15.71
CA ALA A 81 12.34 9.82 14.94
C ALA A 81 13.78 10.23 15.30
N GLY A 82 14.66 9.25 15.49
CA GLY A 82 16.03 9.42 15.99
C GLY A 82 16.25 8.77 17.35
N LEU A 83 17.46 8.91 17.91
CA LEU A 83 17.90 8.14 19.08
C LEU A 83 17.01 8.34 20.33
N PHE A 84 16.42 9.53 20.49
CA PHE A 84 15.59 9.88 21.67
C PHE A 84 14.25 10.53 21.33
N ARG A 85 13.87 10.59 20.05
CA ARG A 85 12.65 11.28 19.61
C ARG A 85 11.64 10.25 19.11
N LYS A 86 10.38 10.44 19.49
CA LYS A 86 9.24 9.76 18.89
C LYS A 86 8.45 10.77 18.07
N LYS A 87 7.81 10.32 17.01
CA LYS A 87 6.80 11.10 16.28
C LYS A 87 5.57 10.23 16.10
N THR A 88 4.40 10.86 16.13
CA THR A 88 3.16 10.21 15.68
C THR A 88 3.24 10.02 14.17
N VAL A 89 2.89 8.83 13.71
CA VAL A 89 2.73 8.46 12.31
C VAL A 89 1.39 7.76 12.19
N TRP A 90 0.77 7.86 11.02
CA TRP A 90 -0.49 7.23 10.72
C TRP A 90 -0.26 6.10 9.72
N ALA A 91 -0.77 4.92 10.03
CA ALA A 91 -0.92 3.83 9.08
C ALA A 91 -2.31 3.94 8.45
N VAL A 92 -2.39 3.70 7.15
CA VAL A 92 -3.65 3.47 6.45
C VAL A 92 -3.58 2.08 5.83
N GLN A 93 -4.63 1.31 5.99
CA GLN A 93 -4.81 0.00 5.40
C GLN A 93 -6.07 0.02 4.54
N ALA A 94 -5.99 -0.53 3.34
CA ALA A 94 -7.15 -0.60 2.46
C ALA A 94 -7.27 -1.94 1.73
N ASP A 95 -8.49 -2.45 1.66
CA ASP A 95 -8.83 -3.77 1.12
C ASP A 95 -9.52 -3.63 -0.24
N SER A 96 -8.97 -4.32 -1.24
CA SER A 96 -9.46 -4.38 -2.61
C SER A 96 -9.72 -5.82 -3.01
N ALA A 97 -10.93 -6.12 -3.50
CA ALA A 97 -11.24 -7.40 -4.11
C ALA A 97 -11.00 -7.33 -5.62
N LEU A 98 -10.18 -8.24 -6.14
CA LEU A 98 -9.95 -8.42 -7.58
C LEU A 98 -10.68 -9.68 -8.05
N PRO A 99 -11.86 -9.58 -8.70
CA PRO A 99 -12.61 -10.77 -9.12
C PRO A 99 -11.89 -11.64 -10.15
N VAL A 100 -11.00 -11.01 -10.94
CA VAL A 100 -10.20 -11.64 -12.00
C VAL A 100 -8.78 -11.09 -11.90
N ALA A 101 -7.94 -11.74 -11.11
CA ALA A 101 -6.57 -11.30 -10.88
C ALA A 101 -5.68 -11.53 -12.10
N SER A 102 -4.93 -10.52 -12.51
CA SER A 102 -3.86 -10.61 -13.50
C SER A 102 -2.76 -9.62 -13.14
N LEU A 103 -1.56 -9.80 -13.71
CA LEU A 103 -0.48 -8.84 -13.52
C LEU A 103 -0.89 -7.43 -13.93
N ALA A 104 -1.61 -7.28 -15.05
CA ALA A 104 -2.04 -5.98 -15.55
C ALA A 104 -2.99 -5.28 -14.56
N VAL A 105 -4.03 -6.00 -14.10
CA VAL A 105 -4.99 -5.45 -13.12
C VAL A 105 -4.29 -5.04 -11.82
N LEU A 106 -3.34 -5.84 -11.36
CA LEU A 106 -2.60 -5.56 -10.12
C LEU A 106 -1.61 -4.41 -10.27
N ALA A 107 -0.99 -4.26 -11.45
CA ALA A 107 -0.14 -3.12 -11.77
C ALA A 107 -0.95 -1.82 -11.84
N ASP A 108 -2.13 -1.86 -12.46
CA ASP A 108 -3.05 -0.72 -12.54
C ASP A 108 -3.55 -0.31 -11.15
N LEU A 109 -3.93 -1.29 -10.31
CA LEU A 109 -4.30 -1.05 -8.91
C LEU A 109 -3.13 -0.42 -8.14
N THR A 110 -1.93 -0.99 -8.26
CA THR A 110 -0.72 -0.48 -7.59
C THR A 110 -0.46 0.99 -7.97
N GLU A 111 -0.55 1.32 -9.26
CA GLU A 111 -0.37 2.69 -9.72
C GLU A 111 -1.44 3.63 -9.17
N ALA A 112 -2.72 3.23 -9.21
CA ALA A 112 -3.82 4.03 -8.68
C ALA A 112 -3.58 4.36 -7.20
N MET A 113 -3.20 3.36 -6.41
CA MET A 113 -2.92 3.51 -4.98
C MET A 113 -1.72 4.42 -4.72
N VAL A 114 -0.63 4.30 -5.48
CA VAL A 114 0.54 5.20 -5.40
C VAL A 114 0.11 6.65 -5.68
N ARG A 115 -0.69 6.87 -6.72
CA ARG A 115 -1.14 8.22 -7.11
C ARG A 115 -2.12 8.82 -6.11
N GLN A 116 -3.03 8.03 -5.54
CA GLN A 116 -3.95 8.48 -4.48
C GLN A 116 -3.20 8.87 -3.21
N ALA A 117 -2.24 8.04 -2.78
CA ALA A 117 -1.38 8.35 -1.65
C ALA A 117 -0.67 9.69 -1.86
N ALA A 118 -0.06 9.88 -3.02
CA ALA A 118 0.63 11.12 -3.36
C ALA A 118 -0.30 12.36 -3.34
N ARG A 119 -1.53 12.23 -3.85
CA ARG A 119 -2.54 13.31 -3.82
C ARG A 119 -2.97 13.68 -2.40
N ALA A 120 -3.07 12.69 -1.51
CA ALA A 120 -3.44 12.87 -0.12
C ALA A 120 -2.27 13.34 0.77
N GLY A 121 -1.04 13.40 0.25
CA GLY A 121 0.16 13.68 1.05
C GLY A 121 0.65 12.49 1.89
N ALA A 122 0.22 11.28 1.55
CA ALA A 122 0.64 10.01 2.14
C ALA A 122 1.67 9.29 1.25
N VAL A 123 2.21 8.18 1.75
CA VAL A 123 3.16 7.32 1.05
C VAL A 123 2.61 5.92 0.95
N TYR A 124 2.61 5.40 -0.27
CA TYR A 124 2.39 3.99 -0.54
C TYR A 124 3.57 3.14 -0.06
N ASP A 125 3.32 2.20 0.84
CA ASP A 125 4.34 1.31 1.42
C ASP A 125 4.40 -0.04 0.69
N GLY A 126 3.26 -0.53 0.21
CA GLY A 126 3.19 -1.77 -0.55
C GLY A 126 1.81 -2.39 -0.51
N TRP A 127 1.74 -3.64 -0.96
CA TRP A 127 0.55 -4.46 -0.89
C TRP A 127 0.90 -5.90 -0.54
N GLY A 128 -0.08 -6.62 -0.01
CA GLY A 128 -0.05 -8.06 0.23
C GLY A 128 -1.33 -8.70 -0.27
N ALA A 129 -1.30 -10.02 -0.45
CA ALA A 129 -2.50 -10.78 -0.78
C ALA A 129 -2.42 -12.16 -0.13
N GLN A 130 -3.59 -12.70 0.21
CA GLN A 130 -3.71 -14.07 0.70
C GLN A 130 -4.14 -14.97 -0.46
N ILE A 131 -3.37 -16.02 -0.73
CA ILE A 131 -3.79 -17.06 -1.67
C ILE A 131 -4.88 -17.88 -0.96
N PRO A 132 -6.08 -18.03 -1.57
CA PRO A 132 -7.13 -18.86 -0.98
C PRO A 132 -6.64 -20.29 -0.76
N GLU A 133 -6.94 -20.86 0.41
CA GLU A 133 -6.64 -22.28 0.66
C GLU A 133 -7.41 -23.14 -0.36
N SER A 134 -6.67 -24.01 -1.07
CA SER A 134 -7.18 -24.91 -2.11
C SER A 134 -7.85 -26.16 -1.55
#